data_AF-A0A7U9NHP8-F1
#
_entry.id   AF-A0A7U9NHP8-F1
#
_cell.length_a   1.000
_cell.length_b   1.000
_cell.length_c   1.000
_cell.angle_alpha   90.00
_cell.angle_beta   90.00
_cell.angle_gamma   90.00
#
_symmetry.space_group_name_H-M   'P 1'
#
loop_
_entity.id
_entity.type
_entity.pdbx_description
1 polymer ?
#
loop_
_entity_poly.entity_id
_entity_poly.type
_entity_poly.pdbx_seq_one_letter_code
_entity_poly.pdbx_strand_id
1 'polypeptide(L)'
;MIMSIVRRYDHLTLEEELELAYKEIDFLKRELNALKAQPSVEEFKKELRQRSAETRGATRRKAFALTLALSLQGLGTTEIAGVLKEHGFGSSTANIARALSVSKDGDKERLWDIFRAFPEEFSGFTEQDLEAWYTERHERLQKIAEVRSSRKAKGSEWGE
;
A
#
# COMPACT_ATOMS: atom_id res chain seq x y z
N MET A 1 -27.94 39.37 13.27
CA MET A 1 -29.11 40.17 12.85
C MET A 1 -30.31 39.22 12.79
N ILE A 2 -30.96 39.01 13.95
CA ILE A 2 -32.06 38.05 14.13
C ILE A 2 -33.35 38.85 13.99
N MET A 3 -33.73 39.19 12.76
CA MET A 3 -34.98 39.91 12.49
C MET A 3 -35.54 39.49 11.13
N SER A 4 -36.29 38.38 11.07
CA SER A 4 -37.35 38.23 10.05
C SER A 4 -38.37 37.09 10.27
N ILE A 5 -38.41 36.37 11.40
CA ILE A 5 -39.34 35.23 11.56
C ILE A 5 -40.70 35.63 12.18
N VAL A 6 -40.94 36.91 12.50
CA VAL A 6 -42.14 37.33 13.30
C VAL A 6 -43.24 38.01 12.46
N ARG A 7 -43.38 37.78 11.14
CA ARG A 7 -44.51 38.37 10.39
C ARG A 7 -45.03 37.47 9.28
N ARG A 8 -45.79 36.41 9.61
CA ARG A 8 -46.62 35.70 8.63
C ARG A 8 -47.75 34.82 9.19
N TYR A 9 -48.36 35.18 10.32
CA TYR A 9 -49.42 34.34 10.96
C TYR A 9 -50.61 35.16 11.49
N ASP A 10 -51.13 36.14 10.76
CA ASP A 10 -52.28 36.95 11.23
C ASP A 10 -53.65 36.31 10.96
N HIS A 11 -53.74 35.11 10.34
CA HIS A 11 -55.03 34.51 9.93
C HIS A 11 -55.13 32.98 10.05
N LEU A 12 -54.27 32.30 10.82
CA LEU A 12 -54.40 30.85 11.03
C LEU A 12 -55.08 30.56 12.37
N THR A 13 -55.96 29.57 12.37
CA THR A 13 -56.51 29.03 13.61
C THR A 13 -55.43 28.24 14.36
N LEU A 14 -55.59 28.15 15.68
CA LEU A 14 -54.61 27.47 16.54
C LEU A 14 -54.36 26.00 16.13
N GLU A 15 -55.38 25.35 15.54
CA GLU A 15 -55.29 23.99 14.99
C GLU A 15 -54.42 23.93 13.73
N GLU A 16 -54.52 24.91 12.84
CA GLU A 16 -53.70 24.99 11.61
C GLU A 16 -52.24 25.33 11.93
N GLU A 17 -52.00 26.17 12.95
CA GLU A 17 -50.65 26.43 13.47
C GLU A 17 -50.02 25.15 14.05
N LEU A 18 -50.81 24.36 14.78
CA LEU A 18 -50.39 23.08 15.34
C LEU A 18 -50.04 22.08 14.24
N GLU A 19 -50.88 21.98 13.21
CA GLU A 19 -50.67 21.07 12.07
C GLU A 19 -49.41 21.43 11.27
N LEU A 20 -49.16 22.72 11.04
CA LEU A 20 -47.94 23.21 10.39
C LEU A 20 -46.70 22.90 11.22
N ALA A 21 -46.76 23.11 12.55
CA ALA A 21 -45.67 22.77 13.45
C ALA A 21 -45.34 21.27 13.44
N TYR A 22 -46.34 20.39 13.41
CA TYR A 22 -46.11 18.95 13.31
C TYR A 22 -45.47 18.53 11.98
N LYS A 23 -45.89 19.13 10.87
CA LYS A 23 -45.28 18.90 9.54
C LYS A 23 -43.81 19.33 9.52
N GLU A 24 -43.49 20.48 10.12
CA GLU A 24 -42.11 20.98 10.23
C GLU A 24 -41.26 20.06 11.12
N ILE A 25 -41.80 19.59 12.25
CA ILE A 25 -41.10 18.64 13.13
C ILE A 25 -40.79 17.33 12.40
N ASP A 26 -41.74 16.80 11.64
CA ASP A 26 -41.53 15.56 10.88
C ASP A 26 -40.52 15.74 9.73
N PHE A 27 -40.52 16.90 9.09
CA PHE A 27 -39.49 17.28 8.11
C PHE A 27 -38.09 17.32 8.76
N LEU A 28 -37.93 18.05 9.87
CA LEU A 28 -36.66 18.16 10.58
C LEU A 28 -36.17 16.82 11.13
N LYS A 29 -37.07 15.94 11.59
CA LYS A 29 -36.71 14.56 11.98
C LYS A 29 -36.14 13.76 10.82
N ARG A 30 -36.74 13.87 9.62
CA ARG A 30 -36.24 13.20 8.40
C ARG A 30 -34.87 13.74 8.01
N GLU A 31 -34.68 15.06 7.99
CA GLU A 31 -33.39 15.67 7.69
C GLU A 31 -32.31 15.30 8.72
N LEU A 32 -32.64 15.31 10.02
CA LEU A 32 -31.71 14.91 11.07
C LEU A 32 -31.29 13.44 10.93
N ASN A 33 -32.23 12.55 10.60
CA ASN A 33 -31.91 11.15 10.35
C ASN A 33 -31.06 10.97 9.08
N ALA A 34 -31.30 11.76 8.04
CA ALA A 34 -30.47 11.76 6.84
C ALA A 34 -29.04 12.27 7.11
N LEU A 35 -28.88 13.30 7.95
CA LEU A 35 -27.57 13.80 8.38
C LEU A 35 -26.84 12.82 9.29
N LYS A 36 -27.55 12.14 10.20
CA LYS A 36 -26.98 11.07 11.05
C LYS A 36 -26.57 9.83 10.25
N ALA A 37 -27.20 9.58 9.10
CA ALA A 37 -26.86 8.48 8.20
C ALA A 37 -25.63 8.76 7.33
N GLN A 38 -25.15 10.00 7.26
CA GLN A 38 -23.89 10.31 6.58
C GLN A 38 -22.72 9.83 7.46
N PRO A 39 -21.72 9.15 6.87
CA PRO A 39 -20.52 8.79 7.61
C PRO A 39 -19.88 10.04 8.19
N SER A 40 -19.51 9.98 9.46
CA SER A 40 -18.84 11.10 10.11
C SER A 40 -17.53 11.43 9.39
N VAL A 41 -17.07 12.68 9.52
CA VAL A 41 -15.78 13.10 8.95
C VAL A 41 -14.62 12.20 9.41
N GLU A 42 -14.70 11.66 10.63
CA GLU A 42 -13.70 10.73 11.17
C GLU A 42 -13.79 9.33 10.54
N GLU A 43 -14.99 8.80 10.29
CA GLU A 43 -15.17 7.54 9.55
C GLU A 43 -14.67 7.67 8.11
N PHE A 44 -14.97 8.77 7.44
CA PHE A 44 -14.47 9.05 6.10
C PHE A 44 -12.94 9.15 6.06
N LYS A 45 -12.32 9.85 7.02
CA LYS A 45 -10.85 9.89 7.15
C LYS A 45 -10.25 8.51 7.37
N LYS A 46 -10.89 7.68 8.21
CA LYS A 46 -10.45 6.29 8.46
C LYS A 46 -10.49 5.46 7.18
N GLU A 47 -11.59 5.55 6.43
CA GLU A 47 -11.75 4.86 5.15
C GLU A 47 -10.71 5.33 4.11
N LEU A 48 -10.48 6.64 3.98
CA LEU A 48 -9.47 7.17 3.08
C LEU A 48 -8.05 6.67 3.43
N ARG A 49 -7.71 6.62 4.71
CA ARG A 49 -6.41 6.09 5.17
C ARG A 49 -6.26 4.61 4.81
N GLN A 50 -7.31 3.83 4.98
CA GLN A 50 -7.33 2.42 4.63
C GLN A 50 -7.13 2.23 3.12
N ARG A 51 -7.94 2.88 2.28
CA ARG A 51 -7.83 2.80 0.82
C ARG A 51 -6.45 3.29 0.32
N SER A 52 -5.90 4.33 0.93
CA SER A 52 -4.55 4.81 0.64
C SER A 52 -3.47 3.79 1.01
N ALA A 53 -3.61 3.10 2.14
CA ALA A 53 -2.70 2.04 2.56
C ALA A 53 -2.77 0.83 1.62
N GLU A 54 -3.98 0.41 1.24
CA GLU A 54 -4.22 -0.68 0.28
C GLU A 54 -3.60 -0.36 -1.09
N THR A 55 -3.83 0.85 -1.60
CA THR A 55 -3.27 1.31 -2.88
C THR A 55 -1.74 1.30 -2.83
N ARG A 56 -1.14 1.89 -1.79
CA ARG A 56 0.33 1.89 -1.63
C ARG A 56 0.90 0.48 -1.50
N GLY A 57 0.19 -0.43 -0.84
CA GLY A 57 0.55 -1.84 -0.72
C GLY A 57 0.53 -2.56 -2.07
N ALA A 58 -0.52 -2.33 -2.88
CA ALA A 58 -0.64 -2.88 -4.23
C ALA A 58 0.46 -2.35 -5.15
N THR A 59 0.68 -1.03 -5.19
CA THR A 59 1.75 -0.38 -5.96
C THR A 59 3.12 -0.94 -5.59
N ARG A 60 3.40 -1.12 -4.30
CA ARG A 60 4.67 -1.69 -3.84
C ARG A 60 4.87 -3.13 -4.31
N ARG A 61 3.84 -3.97 -4.22
CA ARG A 61 3.90 -5.36 -4.66
C ARG A 61 4.16 -5.45 -6.17
N LYS A 62 3.47 -4.63 -6.96
CA LYS A 62 3.72 -4.53 -8.41
C LYS A 62 5.14 -4.04 -8.72
N ALA A 63 5.64 -3.03 -8.01
CA ALA A 63 7.02 -2.58 -8.16
C ALA A 63 8.03 -3.69 -7.80
N PHE A 64 7.74 -4.52 -6.80
CA PHE A 64 8.59 -5.66 -6.44
C PHE A 64 8.56 -6.76 -7.50
N ALA A 65 7.40 -7.04 -8.09
CA ALA A 65 7.27 -7.98 -9.20
C ALA A 65 8.12 -7.54 -10.39
N LEU A 66 7.94 -6.30 -10.84
CA LEU A 66 8.72 -5.73 -11.94
C LEU A 66 10.23 -5.74 -11.63
N THR A 67 10.61 -5.38 -10.39
CA THR A 67 12.02 -5.44 -9.96
C THR A 67 12.61 -6.84 -10.09
N LEU A 68 11.87 -7.87 -9.66
CA LEU A 68 12.30 -9.26 -9.76
C LEU A 68 12.39 -9.72 -11.22
N ALA A 69 11.38 -9.40 -12.04
CA ALA A 69 11.36 -9.74 -13.46
C ALA A 69 12.55 -9.15 -14.21
N LEU A 70 12.85 -7.87 -13.99
CA LEU A 70 14.01 -7.21 -14.58
C LEU A 70 15.32 -7.84 -14.09
N SER A 71 15.39 -8.26 -12.82
CA SER A 71 16.57 -8.97 -12.32
C SER A 71 16.73 -10.36 -12.92
N LEU A 72 15.63 -11.07 -13.23
CA LEU A 72 15.66 -12.35 -13.95
C LEU A 72 16.11 -12.17 -15.40
N GLN A 73 15.79 -11.03 -16.01
CA GLN A 73 16.32 -10.62 -17.32
C GLN A 73 17.82 -10.22 -17.27
N GLY A 74 18.43 -10.21 -16.09
CA GLY A 74 19.86 -9.91 -15.91
C GLY A 74 20.19 -8.43 -15.70
N LEU A 75 19.20 -7.55 -15.52
CA LEU A 75 19.46 -6.13 -15.32
C LEU A 75 20.08 -5.84 -13.94
N GLY A 76 21.02 -4.90 -13.93
CA GLY A 76 21.62 -4.35 -12.73
C GLY A 76 20.71 -3.38 -11.98
N THR A 77 21.05 -3.10 -10.72
CA THR A 77 20.25 -2.22 -9.84
C THR A 77 20.03 -0.81 -10.40
N THR A 78 21.01 -0.26 -11.11
CA THR A 78 20.90 1.07 -11.73
C THR A 78 19.92 1.08 -12.90
N GLU A 79 19.95 0.04 -13.73
CA GLU A 79 19.04 -0.11 -14.88
C GLU A 79 17.61 -0.32 -14.39
N ILE A 80 17.43 -1.18 -13.40
CA ILE A 80 16.14 -1.40 -12.72
C ILE A 80 15.60 -0.08 -12.15
N ALA A 81 16.44 0.74 -11.50
CA ALA A 81 16.01 2.02 -10.96
C ALA A 81 15.50 2.98 -12.04
N GLY A 82 16.12 2.96 -13.24
CA GLY A 82 15.66 3.71 -14.40
C GLY A 82 14.26 3.28 -14.84
N VAL A 83 14.06 1.98 -15.08
CA VAL A 83 12.77 1.42 -15.51
C VAL A 83 11.67 1.69 -14.46
N LEU A 84 11.96 1.46 -13.18
CA LEU A 84 10.98 1.74 -12.11
C LEU A 84 10.54 3.20 -12.10
N LYS A 85 11.45 4.14 -12.35
CA LYS A 85 11.15 5.57 -12.40
C LYS A 85 10.22 5.91 -13.58
N GLU A 86 10.47 5.33 -14.75
CA GLU A 86 9.63 5.52 -15.95
C GLU A 86 8.20 5.00 -15.74
N HIS A 87 8.06 3.88 -15.02
CA HIS A 87 6.76 3.31 -14.65
C HIS A 87 6.07 4.04 -13.47
N GLY A 88 6.65 5.13 -12.95
CA GLY A 88 6.09 5.90 -11.84
C GLY A 88 6.22 5.22 -10.48
N PHE A 89 7.08 4.20 -10.37
CA PHE A 89 7.43 3.56 -9.10
C PHE A 89 8.63 4.25 -8.44
N GLY A 90 8.77 4.04 -7.14
CA GLY A 90 9.95 4.53 -6.41
C GLY A 90 11.22 3.80 -6.84
N SER A 91 12.25 4.55 -7.24
CA SER A 91 13.51 4.04 -7.78
C SER A 91 14.63 3.91 -6.74
N SER A 92 14.29 3.77 -5.45
CA SER A 92 15.31 3.75 -4.39
C SER A 92 16.07 2.42 -4.37
N THR A 93 17.40 2.51 -4.29
CA THR A 93 18.28 1.34 -4.22
C THR A 93 17.97 0.44 -3.02
N ALA A 94 17.57 1.03 -1.89
CA ALA A 94 17.15 0.29 -0.69
C ALA A 94 15.88 -0.55 -0.93
N ASN A 95 14.91 -0.04 -1.71
CA ASN A 95 13.70 -0.81 -2.04
C ASN A 95 14.01 -1.92 -3.04
N ILE A 96 14.86 -1.64 -4.04
CA ILE A 96 15.32 -2.66 -5.00
C ILE A 96 16.06 -3.79 -4.27
N ALA A 97 17.01 -3.44 -3.39
CA ALA A 97 17.74 -4.43 -2.59
C ALA A 97 16.81 -5.28 -1.72
N ARG A 98 15.77 -4.67 -1.12
CA ARG A 98 14.76 -5.40 -0.35
C ARG A 98 13.91 -6.33 -1.22
N ALA A 99 13.50 -5.88 -2.41
CA ALA A 99 12.73 -6.69 -3.34
C ALA A 99 13.50 -7.95 -3.75
N LEU A 100 14.81 -7.80 -4.01
CA LEU A 100 15.73 -8.86 -4.44
C LEU A 100 16.45 -9.59 -3.29
N SER A 101 16.01 -9.40 -2.05
CA SER A 101 16.60 -10.06 -0.88
C SER A 101 16.38 -11.56 -0.95
N VAL A 102 17.45 -12.31 -0.68
CA VAL A 102 17.45 -13.78 -0.59
C VAL A 102 18.19 -14.25 0.67
N SER A 103 18.38 -13.38 1.67
CA SER A 103 19.22 -13.71 2.84
C SER A 103 18.42 -14.06 4.09
N LYS A 104 17.12 -13.77 4.12
CA LYS A 104 16.29 -13.95 5.31
C LYS A 104 15.38 -15.16 5.17
N ASP A 105 15.02 -15.73 6.32
CA ASP A 105 13.96 -16.72 6.39
C ASP A 105 12.66 -16.14 5.83
N GLY A 106 12.02 -16.90 4.95
CA GLY A 106 10.80 -16.48 4.24
C GLY A 106 11.03 -15.65 2.97
N ASP A 107 12.26 -15.24 2.63
CA ASP A 107 12.51 -14.54 1.36
C ASP A 107 12.16 -15.40 0.15
N LYS A 108 12.44 -16.72 0.22
CA LYS A 108 12.06 -17.67 -0.83
C LYS A 108 10.55 -17.66 -1.05
N GLU A 109 9.76 -17.94 -0.02
CA GLU A 109 8.29 -17.96 -0.12
C GLU A 109 7.74 -16.62 -0.62
N ARG A 110 8.24 -15.49 -0.09
CA ARG A 110 7.87 -14.14 -0.53
C ARG A 110 8.07 -13.92 -2.03
N LEU A 111 9.20 -14.39 -2.58
CA LEU A 111 9.51 -14.23 -4.00
C LEU A 111 8.58 -15.10 -4.87
N TRP A 112 8.25 -16.31 -4.41
CA TRP A 112 7.31 -17.19 -5.10
C TRP A 112 5.88 -16.64 -5.08
N ASP A 113 5.46 -16.08 -3.95
CA ASP A 113 4.16 -15.42 -3.83
C ASP A 113 4.06 -14.23 -4.80
N ILE A 114 5.11 -13.44 -4.92
CA ILE A 114 5.17 -12.34 -5.89
C ILE A 114 5.12 -12.87 -7.33
N PHE A 115 5.89 -13.92 -7.65
CA PHE A 115 5.92 -14.51 -8.97
C PHE A 115 4.53 -15.02 -9.40
N ARG A 116 3.82 -15.70 -8.50
CA ARG A 116 2.47 -16.23 -8.74
C ARG A 116 1.39 -15.16 -8.77
N ALA A 117 1.56 -14.07 -8.03
CA ALA A 117 0.57 -13.00 -7.94
C ALA A 117 0.58 -12.05 -9.16
N PHE A 118 1.67 -11.99 -9.92
CA PHE A 118 1.84 -11.06 -11.05
C PHE A 118 2.36 -11.76 -12.32
N PRO A 119 1.69 -12.82 -12.83
CA PRO A 119 2.19 -13.60 -13.96
C PRO A 119 2.46 -12.77 -15.22
N GLU A 120 1.77 -11.65 -15.41
CA GLU A 120 1.96 -10.73 -16.51
C GLU A 120 3.37 -10.10 -16.55
N GLU A 121 3.96 -9.83 -15.38
CA GLU A 121 5.30 -9.24 -15.28
C GLU A 121 6.40 -10.28 -15.56
N PHE A 122 6.08 -11.57 -15.42
CA PHE A 122 7.01 -12.69 -15.61
C PHE A 122 6.76 -13.46 -16.91
N SER A 123 6.07 -12.86 -17.89
CA SER A 123 5.83 -13.50 -19.18
C SER A 123 7.14 -13.97 -19.82
N GLY A 124 7.24 -15.28 -20.06
CA GLY A 124 8.44 -15.92 -20.62
C GLY A 124 9.39 -16.53 -19.57
N PHE A 125 9.08 -16.41 -18.28
CA PHE A 125 9.79 -17.10 -17.20
C PHE A 125 8.96 -18.23 -16.59
N THR A 126 9.65 -19.23 -16.08
CA THR A 126 9.10 -20.38 -15.38
C THR A 126 9.51 -20.36 -13.89
N GLU A 127 8.84 -21.16 -13.06
CA GLU A 127 9.27 -21.33 -11.66
C GLU A 127 10.70 -21.90 -11.55
N GLN A 128 11.18 -22.64 -12.56
CA GLN A 128 12.55 -23.15 -12.61
C GLN A 128 13.57 -22.02 -12.79
N ASP A 129 13.25 -21.00 -13.60
CA ASP A 129 14.10 -19.83 -13.78
C ASP A 129 14.23 -19.03 -12.46
N LEU A 130 13.12 -18.91 -11.73
CA LEU A 130 13.12 -18.27 -10.41
C LEU A 130 13.94 -19.07 -9.39
N GLU A 131 13.81 -20.41 -9.37
CA GLU A 131 14.60 -21.28 -8.48
C GLU A 131 16.10 -21.19 -8.78
N ALA A 132 16.48 -21.21 -10.06
CA ALA A 132 17.87 -21.07 -10.48
C ALA A 132 18.45 -19.71 -10.05
N TRP A 133 17.72 -18.63 -10.32
CA TRP A 133 18.09 -17.27 -9.92
C TRP A 133 18.22 -17.13 -8.39
N TYR A 134 17.29 -17.71 -7.63
CA TYR A 134 17.32 -17.66 -6.18
C TYR A 134 18.55 -18.39 -5.64
N THR A 135 18.77 -19.62 -6.12
CA THR A 135 19.85 -20.49 -5.67
C THR A 135 21.22 -19.85 -5.94
N GLU A 136 21.45 -19.37 -7.16
CA GLU A 136 22.71 -18.70 -7.53
C GLU A 136 23.00 -17.53 -6.58
N ARG A 137 22.00 -16.69 -6.34
CA ARG A 137 22.15 -15.48 -5.53
C ARG A 137 22.33 -15.80 -4.05
N HIS A 138 21.58 -16.78 -3.55
CA HIS A 138 21.68 -17.25 -2.17
C HIS A 138 23.07 -17.85 -1.90
N GLU A 139 23.55 -18.75 -2.76
CA GLU A 139 24.90 -19.34 -2.64
C GLU A 139 25.99 -18.28 -2.70
N ARG A 140 25.87 -17.31 -3.59
CA ARG A 140 26.82 -16.19 -3.68
C ARG A 140 26.88 -15.40 -2.39
N LEU A 141 25.75 -15.16 -1.73
CA LEU A 141 25.71 -14.47 -0.44
C LEU A 141 26.33 -15.32 0.69
N GLN A 142 26.08 -16.63 0.70
CA GLN A 142 26.70 -17.54 1.67
C GLN A 142 28.23 -17.54 1.53
N LYS A 143 28.77 -17.67 0.32
CA LYS A 143 30.21 -17.57 0.05
C LYS A 143 30.82 -16.25 0.54
N ILE A 144 30.13 -15.13 0.32
CA ILE A 144 30.58 -13.81 0.80
C ILE A 144 30.59 -13.77 2.34
N ALA A 145 29.58 -14.36 2.99
CA ALA A 145 29.50 -14.42 4.45
C ALA A 145 30.63 -15.26 5.05
N GLU A 146 30.94 -16.43 4.46
CA GLU A 146 32.04 -17.32 4.86
C GLU A 146 33.42 -16.66 4.71
N VAL A 147 33.66 -15.92 3.62
CA VAL A 147 34.92 -15.19 3.43
C VAL A 147 35.06 -14.09 4.49
N ARG A 148 33.97 -13.41 4.82
CA ARG A 148 33.96 -12.35 5.86
C ARG A 148 34.20 -12.92 7.25
N SER A 149 33.57 -14.04 7.61
CA SER A 149 33.77 -14.69 8.91
C SER A 149 35.23 -15.17 9.05
N SER A 150 35.77 -15.78 8.01
CA SER A 150 37.15 -16.26 7.96
C SER A 150 38.18 -15.13 8.09
N ARG A 151 37.95 -13.97 7.46
CA ARG A 151 38.79 -12.78 7.62
C ARG A 151 38.72 -12.19 9.02
N LYS A 152 37.54 -12.19 9.65
CA LYS A 152 37.36 -11.70 11.02
C LYS A 152 38.08 -12.61 12.03
N ALA A 153 38.02 -13.92 11.85
CA ALA A 153 38.74 -14.88 12.68
C ALA A 153 40.27 -14.68 12.57
N LYS A 154 40.80 -14.55 11.35
CA LYS A 154 42.24 -14.26 11.15
C LYS A 154 42.65 -12.90 11.70
N GLY A 155 41.83 -11.85 11.58
CA GLY A 155 42.16 -10.54 12.16
C GLY A 155 42.21 -10.54 13.70
N SER A 156 41.52 -11.48 14.34
CA SER A 156 41.50 -11.68 15.79
C SER A 156 42.73 -12.46 16.31
N GLU A 157 43.36 -13.30 15.50
CA GLU A 157 44.56 -14.08 15.88
C GLU A 157 45.85 -13.25 15.91
N TRP A 158 45.87 -12.08 15.26
CA TRP A 158 47.05 -11.21 15.18
C TRP A 158 46.90 -9.92 16.00
N GLY A 159 45.88 -9.85 16.86
CA GLY A 159 45.49 -8.67 17.64
C GLY A 159 45.65 -8.80 19.15
N GLU A 160 46.35 -9.83 19.64
CA GLU A 160 46.82 -9.96 21.04
C GLU A 160 48.33 -9.76 21.13
#